data_AF-A0A9P5ZPK3-F1
#
_entry.id   AF-A0A9P5ZPK3-F1
#
_cell.length_a   1.000
_cell.length_b   1.000
_cell.length_c   1.000
_cell.angle_alpha   90.00
_cell.angle_beta   90.00
_cell.angle_gamma   90.00
#
_symmetry.space_group_name_H-M   'P 1'
#
loop_
_entity.id
_entity.type
_entity.pdbx_description
1 polymer ?
#
loop_
_entity_poly.entity_id
_entity_poly.type
_entity_poly.pdbx_seq_one_letter_code
_entity_poly.pdbx_strand_id
1 'polypeptide(L)'
;SHRRRNFPALAIGISYGNGQTVPARLAAGDTGPHAEGLHHLLGIPAVQCIAAFRDSMFQLWAPRLYSHYREHIESMHQALLHLSRNFQRSIFSYATFNFSPNIQTFAHQDTLNLAYSWCSITALGQFDHTKGGHLVLWDARMIIKFPAGFTVLILPSAILHSNIAVQQDEERASFTQYCAGGIFQ
;
A
#
# COMPACT_ATOMS: atom_id res chain seq x y z
N SER A 1 13.92 -7.27 3.72
CA SER A 1 14.82 -6.10 3.66
C SER A 1 14.14 -5.03 2.82
N HIS A 2 13.51 -4.03 3.47
CA HIS A 2 12.96 -2.89 2.74
C HIS A 2 14.14 -2.06 2.22
N ARG A 3 14.33 -1.98 0.89
CA ARG A 3 15.32 -1.09 0.24
C ARG A 3 14.87 0.38 0.21
N ARG A 4 13.89 0.71 1.04
CA ARG A 4 13.37 2.06 1.26
C ARG A 4 14.00 2.51 2.58
N ARG A 5 14.41 3.78 2.69
CA ARG A 5 15.20 4.33 3.82
C ARG A 5 14.74 3.82 5.20
N ASN A 6 15.60 3.90 6.22
CA ASN A 6 15.29 3.35 7.54
C ASN A 6 14.19 4.16 8.26
N PHE A 7 12.93 3.73 8.13
CA PHE A 7 11.79 4.19 8.92
C PHE A 7 10.93 2.98 9.32
N PRO A 8 10.19 3.04 10.44
CA PRO A 8 9.34 1.95 10.85
C PRO A 8 8.20 1.74 9.82
N ALA A 9 8.19 0.57 9.20
CA ALA A 9 7.15 0.15 8.27
C ALA A 9 6.63 -1.22 8.69
N LEU A 10 5.32 -1.32 8.90
CA LEU A 10 4.66 -2.57 9.24
C LEU A 10 3.66 -2.94 8.16
N ALA A 11 3.77 -4.18 7.69
CA ALA A 11 2.94 -4.73 6.65
C ALA A 11 2.02 -5.83 7.19
N ILE A 12 0.83 -5.93 6.63
CA ILE A 12 -0.17 -6.95 6.95
C ILE A 12 -0.94 -7.35 5.69
N GLY A 13 -1.34 -8.61 5.61
CA GLY A 13 -2.14 -9.12 4.50
C GLY A 13 -1.55 -10.37 3.86
N ILE A 14 -2.06 -10.70 2.68
CA ILE A 14 -1.76 -11.92 1.96
C ILE A 14 -0.73 -11.63 0.88
N SER A 15 0.42 -12.31 0.94
CA SER A 15 1.42 -12.32 -0.12
C SER A 15 1.48 -13.67 -0.81
N TYR A 16 1.99 -13.65 -2.04
CA TYR A 16 2.35 -14.86 -2.76
C TYR A 16 3.58 -14.56 -3.63
N GLY A 17 4.65 -15.33 -3.44
CA GLY A 17 5.96 -15.17 -4.07
C GLY A 17 7.11 -15.59 -3.14
N ASN A 18 8.36 -15.29 -3.49
CA ASN A 18 9.55 -15.55 -2.66
C ASN A 18 9.68 -17.00 -2.16
N GLY A 19 9.34 -17.98 -3.00
CA GLY A 19 9.43 -19.42 -2.66
C GLY A 19 8.23 -19.99 -1.92
N GLN A 20 7.19 -19.19 -1.66
CA GLN A 20 5.89 -19.71 -1.21
C GLN A 20 5.28 -20.61 -2.30
N THR A 21 4.70 -21.75 -1.90
CA THR A 21 3.98 -22.67 -2.81
C THR A 21 2.49 -22.35 -2.91
N VAL A 22 1.96 -21.59 -1.94
CA VAL A 22 0.57 -21.12 -1.90
C VAL A 22 0.51 -19.69 -1.31
N PRO A 23 -0.50 -18.88 -1.65
CA PRO A 23 -0.76 -17.62 -0.95
C PRO A 23 -0.89 -17.81 0.56
N ALA A 24 -0.30 -16.91 1.35
CA ALA A 24 -0.40 -16.94 2.80
C ALA A 24 -0.38 -15.54 3.40
N ARG A 25 -0.95 -15.40 4.61
CA ARG A 25 -0.83 -14.17 5.40
C ARG A 25 0.61 -14.00 5.91
N LEU A 26 1.06 -12.75 5.99
CA LEU A 26 2.37 -12.43 6.55
C LEU A 26 2.44 -12.76 8.04
N ALA A 27 3.26 -13.73 8.42
CA ALA A 27 3.50 -14.05 9.83
C ALA A 27 3.95 -12.82 10.65
N ALA A 28 4.82 -11.97 10.09
CA ALA A 28 5.28 -10.76 10.78
C ALA A 28 4.15 -9.76 11.10
N GLY A 29 3.12 -9.71 10.25
CA GLY A 29 1.98 -8.82 10.43
C GLY A 29 0.83 -9.42 11.23
N ASP A 30 0.66 -10.74 11.17
CA ASP A 30 -0.51 -11.44 11.72
C ASP A 30 -0.22 -12.09 13.09
N THR A 31 1.02 -12.54 13.32
CA THR A 31 1.43 -13.22 14.57
C THR A 31 2.74 -12.67 15.13
N GLY A 32 3.28 -11.60 14.55
CA GLY A 32 4.53 -10.97 14.97
C GLY A 32 4.35 -10.06 16.20
N PRO A 33 5.45 -9.44 16.68
CA PRO A 33 5.45 -8.60 17.87
C PRO A 33 4.56 -7.35 17.78
N HIS A 34 4.14 -6.96 16.57
CA HIS A 34 3.27 -5.81 16.34
C HIS A 34 1.88 -6.19 15.80
N ALA A 35 1.53 -7.48 15.82
CA ALA A 35 0.27 -7.97 15.25
C ALA A 35 -0.95 -7.31 15.90
N GLU A 36 -0.98 -7.21 17.23
CA GLU A 36 -2.09 -6.57 17.96
C GLU A 36 -2.32 -5.13 17.48
N GLY A 37 -1.25 -4.33 17.36
CA GLY A 37 -1.33 -2.96 16.87
C GLY A 37 -1.79 -2.88 15.41
N LEU A 38 -1.34 -3.79 14.55
CA LEU A 38 -1.79 -3.87 13.16
C LEU A 38 -3.27 -4.23 13.06
N HIS A 39 -3.74 -5.23 13.81
CA HIS A 39 -5.16 -5.58 13.85
C HIS A 39 -6.02 -4.45 14.42
N HIS A 40 -5.52 -3.74 15.43
CA HIS A 40 -6.17 -2.53 15.92
C HIS A 40 -6.31 -1.48 14.81
N LEU A 41 -5.24 -1.17 14.08
CA LEU A 41 -5.27 -0.24 12.94
C LEU A 41 -6.29 -0.66 11.86
N LEU A 42 -6.40 -1.95 11.54
CA LEU A 42 -7.41 -2.46 10.60
C LEU A 42 -8.85 -2.25 11.11
N GLY A 43 -9.04 -2.23 12.43
CA GLY A 43 -10.33 -1.99 13.09
C GLY A 43 -10.74 -0.52 13.19
N ILE A 44 -9.82 0.43 13.00
CA ILE A 44 -10.13 1.86 13.13
C ILE A 44 -11.07 2.31 12.00
N PRO A 45 -12.24 2.92 12.30
CA PRO A 45 -13.21 3.35 11.29
C PRO A 45 -12.63 4.28 10.21
N ALA A 46 -11.73 5.19 10.60
CA ALA A 46 -11.08 6.10 9.64
C ALA A 46 -10.16 5.35 8.66
N VAL A 47 -9.44 4.33 9.12
CA VAL A 47 -8.56 3.50 8.26
C VAL A 47 -9.41 2.65 7.30
N GLN A 48 -10.51 2.07 7.79
CA GLN A 48 -11.47 1.35 6.96
C GLN A 48 -12.13 2.25 5.91
N CYS A 49 -12.44 3.50 6.28
CA CYS A 49 -12.99 4.49 5.37
C CYS A 49 -12.00 4.83 4.25
N ILE A 50 -10.74 5.10 4.59
CA ILE A 50 -9.67 5.33 3.61
C ILE A 50 -9.52 4.11 2.68
N ALA A 51 -9.48 2.90 3.25
CA ALA A 51 -9.33 1.67 2.47
C ALA A 51 -10.46 1.47 1.44
N ALA A 52 -11.68 1.78 1.85
CA ALA A 52 -12.84 1.68 0.97
C ALA A 52 -12.90 2.79 -0.07
N PHE A 53 -12.53 4.03 0.29
CA PHE A 53 -12.45 5.13 -0.67
C PHE A 53 -11.48 4.82 -1.81
N ARG A 54 -10.33 4.24 -1.48
CA ARG A 54 -9.32 3.79 -2.45
C ARG A 54 -9.83 2.69 -3.36
N ASP A 55 -10.60 1.75 -2.81
CA ASP A 55 -11.23 0.70 -3.58
C ASP A 55 -12.21 1.27 -4.61
N SER A 56 -13.10 2.18 -4.19
CA SER A 56 -14.00 2.91 -5.08
C SER A 56 -13.25 3.71 -6.15
N MET A 57 -12.15 4.39 -5.79
CA MET A 57 -11.32 5.10 -6.76
C MET A 57 -10.75 4.15 -7.82
N PHE A 58 -10.25 2.98 -7.41
CA PHE A 58 -9.69 2.02 -8.35
C PHE A 58 -10.77 1.47 -9.29
N GLN A 59 -11.93 1.10 -8.75
CA GLN A 59 -13.07 0.64 -9.54
C GLN A 59 -13.51 1.71 -10.56
N LEU A 60 -13.54 2.98 -10.16
CA LEU A 60 -13.95 4.09 -11.01
C LEU A 60 -12.97 4.35 -12.16
N TRP A 61 -11.67 4.43 -11.85
CA TRP A 61 -10.66 4.89 -12.80
C TRP A 61 -10.08 3.77 -13.68
N ALA A 62 -10.15 2.51 -13.25
CA ALA A 62 -9.66 1.37 -14.03
C ALA A 62 -10.57 0.13 -13.90
N PRO A 63 -11.85 0.21 -14.32
CA PRO A 63 -12.86 -0.83 -14.06
C PRO A 63 -12.52 -2.21 -14.62
N ARG A 64 -11.85 -2.27 -15.78
CA ARG A 64 -11.41 -3.54 -16.39
C ARG A 64 -10.31 -4.20 -15.54
N LEU A 65 -9.34 -3.42 -15.09
CA LEU A 65 -8.27 -3.91 -14.24
C LEU A 65 -8.80 -4.28 -12.85
N TYR A 66 -9.71 -3.48 -12.30
CA TYR A 66 -10.40 -3.81 -11.06
C TYR A 66 -11.17 -5.13 -11.16
N SER A 67 -11.86 -5.37 -12.28
CA SER A 67 -12.57 -6.63 -12.51
C SER A 67 -11.61 -7.82 -12.54
N HIS A 68 -10.47 -7.68 -13.22
CA HIS A 68 -9.40 -8.68 -13.21
C HIS A 68 -8.87 -8.95 -11.79
N TYR A 69 -8.67 -7.90 -10.99
CA TYR A 69 -8.31 -8.03 -9.58
C TYR A 69 -9.36 -8.80 -8.79
N ARG A 70 -10.62 -8.42 -8.95
CA ARG A 70 -11.74 -9.05 -8.25
C ARG A 70 -11.80 -10.54 -8.54
N GLU A 71 -11.71 -10.93 -9.81
CA GLU A 71 -11.73 -12.35 -10.20
C GLU A 71 -10.66 -13.18 -9.46
N HIS A 72 -9.40 -12.72 -9.46
CA HIS A 72 -8.29 -13.45 -8.85
C HIS A 72 -8.37 -13.45 -7.32
N ILE A 73 -8.70 -12.31 -6.71
CA ILE A 73 -8.78 -12.17 -5.26
C ILE A 73 -9.97 -12.97 -4.69
N GLU A 74 -11.14 -12.92 -5.33
CA GLU A 74 -12.28 -13.74 -4.92
C GLU A 74 -12.00 -15.24 -5.12
N SER A 75 -11.40 -15.64 -6.24
CA SER A 75 -11.02 -17.02 -6.49
C SER A 75 -10.05 -17.54 -5.42
N MET A 76 -9.03 -16.75 -5.06
CA MET A 76 -8.11 -17.07 -3.97
C MET A 76 -8.85 -17.26 -2.64
N HIS A 77 -9.77 -16.37 -2.28
CA HIS A 77 -10.53 -16.50 -1.03
C HIS A 77 -11.50 -17.69 -1.04
N GLN A 78 -12.07 -18.05 -2.19
CA GLN A 78 -12.92 -19.23 -2.33
C GLN A 78 -12.11 -20.53 -2.18
N ALA A 79 -10.90 -20.57 -2.74
CA ALA A 79 -10.01 -21.73 -2.65
C ALA A 79 -9.35 -21.86 -1.26
N LEU A 80 -9.02 -20.74 -0.61
CA LEU A 80 -8.28 -20.68 0.64
C LEU A 80 -9.10 -19.96 1.72
N LEU A 81 -10.18 -20.62 2.16
CA LEU A 81 -11.16 -20.07 3.11
C LEU A 81 -10.57 -19.60 4.46
N HIS A 82 -9.39 -20.09 4.83
CA HIS A 82 -8.69 -19.71 6.05
C HIS A 82 -7.98 -18.34 5.93
N LEU A 83 -7.83 -17.80 4.72
CA LEU A 83 -7.23 -16.48 4.50
C LEU A 83 -8.27 -15.39 4.70
N SER A 84 -8.14 -14.64 5.79
CA SER A 84 -8.98 -13.47 6.07
C SER A 84 -8.57 -12.25 5.23
N ARG A 85 -9.53 -11.38 4.92
CA ARG A 85 -9.28 -10.07 4.30
C ARG A 85 -8.77 -9.08 5.34
N ASN A 86 -7.95 -8.12 4.91
CA ASN A 86 -7.59 -6.99 5.75
C ASN A 86 -8.76 -6.02 5.95
N PHE A 87 -9.51 -5.76 4.89
CA PHE A 87 -10.67 -4.87 4.89
C PHE A 87 -11.79 -5.49 4.07
N GLN A 88 -13.02 -5.43 4.58
CA GLN A 88 -14.18 -6.01 3.88
C GLN A 88 -14.52 -5.27 2.57
N ARG A 89 -14.26 -3.95 2.52
CA ARG A 89 -14.55 -3.09 1.37
C ARG A 89 -13.30 -2.72 0.59
N SER A 90 -12.35 -3.64 0.46
CA SER A 90 -11.15 -3.39 -0.36
C SER A 90 -10.67 -4.66 -1.04
N ILE A 91 -10.34 -4.55 -2.32
CA ILE A 91 -9.81 -5.65 -3.12
C ILE A 91 -8.31 -5.85 -2.94
N PHE A 92 -7.62 -4.88 -2.34
CA PHE A 92 -6.20 -5.01 -2.05
C PHE A 92 -5.97 -6.04 -0.94
N SER A 93 -5.18 -7.06 -1.23
CA SER A 93 -4.86 -8.14 -0.29
C SER A 93 -3.76 -7.77 0.71
N TYR A 94 -3.05 -6.67 0.47
CA TYR A 94 -1.89 -6.26 1.23
C TYR A 94 -1.98 -4.78 1.64
N ALA A 95 -1.47 -4.48 2.83
CA ALA A 95 -1.43 -3.14 3.39
C ALA A 95 -0.06 -2.88 4.03
N THR A 96 0.43 -1.65 3.94
CA THR A 96 1.62 -1.22 4.69
C THR A 96 1.36 0.14 5.33
N PHE A 97 1.56 0.20 6.64
CA PHE A 97 1.58 1.40 7.44
C PHE A 97 3.03 1.83 7.61
N ASN A 98 3.36 2.98 7.06
CA ASN A 98 4.66 3.60 7.20
C ASN A 98 4.47 4.68 8.28
N PHE A 99 5.26 4.63 9.36
CA PHE A 99 5.09 5.47 10.56
C PHE A 99 6.05 6.67 10.61
N SER A 100 5.57 7.75 11.25
CA SER A 100 6.27 9.01 11.59
C SER A 100 7.64 8.77 12.28
N PRO A 101 8.56 9.76 12.34
CA PRO A 101 8.37 11.19 12.05
C PRO A 101 8.62 11.61 10.59
N ASN A 102 9.62 11.07 9.89
CA ASN A 102 9.98 11.57 8.55
C ASN A 102 10.16 10.43 7.55
N ILE A 103 9.03 10.01 6.96
CA ILE A 103 9.03 8.96 5.94
C ILE A 103 9.44 9.56 4.61
N GLN A 104 10.56 9.08 4.11
CA GLN A 104 11.01 9.35 2.74
C GLN A 104 11.57 8.07 2.14
N THR A 105 11.45 7.94 0.83
CA THR A 105 11.88 6.75 0.10
C THR A 105 12.94 7.15 -0.93
N PHE A 106 13.90 6.27 -1.17
CA PHE A 106 14.73 6.39 -2.37
C PHE A 106 13.90 6.03 -3.61
N ALA A 107 14.34 6.45 -4.78
CA ALA A 107 13.73 6.05 -6.05
C ALA A 107 13.71 4.53 -6.16
N HIS A 108 12.53 3.95 -6.37
CA HIS A 108 12.35 2.50 -6.47
C HIS A 108 11.13 2.14 -7.33
N GLN A 109 11.08 0.86 -7.69
CA GLN A 109 9.94 0.20 -8.30
C GLN A 109 9.57 -1.01 -7.44
N ASP A 110 8.28 -1.33 -7.41
CA ASP A 110 7.75 -2.44 -6.63
C ASP A 110 7.67 -3.71 -7.47
N THR A 111 8.83 -4.22 -7.86
CA THR A 111 8.97 -5.31 -8.84
C THR A 111 8.32 -6.63 -8.44
N LEU A 112 7.89 -6.79 -7.19
CA LEU A 112 7.15 -7.96 -6.71
C LEU A 112 5.64 -7.86 -6.97
N ASN A 113 5.13 -6.69 -7.36
CA ASN A 113 3.76 -6.51 -7.78
C ASN A 113 3.64 -6.78 -9.30
N LEU A 114 2.44 -7.14 -9.75
CA LEU A 114 2.12 -7.29 -11.17
C LEU A 114 2.51 -6.01 -11.95
N ALA A 115 3.07 -6.14 -13.16
CA ALA A 115 3.66 -5.01 -13.89
C ALA A 115 2.70 -3.83 -14.10
N TYR A 116 1.43 -4.13 -14.40
CA TYR A 116 0.36 -3.15 -14.58
C TYR A 116 -0.53 -2.99 -13.32
N SER A 117 -0.07 -3.49 -12.17
CA SER A 117 -0.78 -3.35 -10.90
C SER A 117 -0.97 -1.90 -10.51
N TRP A 118 -2.05 -1.63 -9.78
CA TRP A 118 -2.21 -0.35 -9.11
C TRP A 118 -1.88 -0.50 -7.62
N CYS A 119 -1.21 0.51 -7.06
CA CYS A 119 -1.02 0.67 -5.62
C CYS A 119 -1.66 1.98 -5.20
N SER A 120 -2.34 1.94 -4.07
CA SER A 120 -2.91 3.11 -3.44
C SER A 120 -1.99 3.64 -2.34
N ILE A 121 -1.80 4.95 -2.28
CA ILE A 121 -1.04 5.64 -1.23
C ILE A 121 -1.90 6.78 -0.69
N THR A 122 -2.03 6.89 0.63
CA THR A 122 -2.54 8.12 1.28
C THR A 122 -1.45 8.68 2.17
N ALA A 123 -1.12 9.95 1.99
CA ALA A 123 -0.25 10.68 2.91
C ALA A 123 -1.02 11.03 4.18
N LEU A 124 -0.35 10.92 5.33
CA LEU A 124 -0.88 11.21 6.67
C LEU A 124 0.15 12.06 7.42
N GLY A 125 -0.26 12.64 8.55
CA GLY A 125 0.60 13.46 9.40
C GLY A 125 0.31 14.95 9.29
N GLN A 126 1.24 15.77 9.78
CA GLN A 126 1.16 17.22 9.86
C GLN A 126 2.44 17.82 9.28
N PHE A 127 2.34 18.37 8.06
CA PHE A 127 3.48 18.94 7.34
C PHE A 127 3.02 19.96 6.29
N ASP A 128 3.90 20.91 5.96
CA ASP A 128 3.73 21.86 4.87
C ASP A 128 4.04 21.19 3.53
N HIS A 129 2.99 20.67 2.90
CA HIS A 129 3.04 20.00 1.60
C HIS A 129 3.50 20.89 0.43
N THR A 130 3.74 22.19 0.66
CA THR A 130 4.33 23.09 -0.33
C THR A 130 5.85 23.12 -0.25
N LYS A 131 6.42 22.67 0.87
CA LYS A 131 7.86 22.68 1.17
C LYS A 131 8.48 21.29 1.23
N GLY A 132 7.69 20.23 1.41
CA GLY A 132 8.19 18.86 1.54
C GLY A 132 7.13 17.79 1.35
N GLY A 133 7.52 16.53 1.54
CA GLY A 133 6.59 15.38 1.48
C GLY A 133 6.03 15.04 0.10
N HIS A 134 6.50 15.71 -0.97
CA HIS A 134 6.05 15.53 -2.35
C HIS A 134 6.28 14.09 -2.85
N LEU A 135 5.39 13.64 -3.75
CA LEU A 135 5.56 12.42 -4.53
C LEU A 135 6.34 12.75 -5.81
N VAL A 136 7.34 11.93 -6.14
CA VAL A 136 8.14 12.06 -7.36
C VAL A 136 7.87 10.85 -8.23
N LEU A 137 7.44 11.10 -9.47
CA LEU A 137 7.27 10.10 -10.52
C LEU A 137 8.35 10.37 -11.58
N TRP A 138 9.46 9.64 -11.48
CA TRP A 138 10.70 9.96 -12.22
C TRP A 138 10.54 9.80 -13.72
N ASP A 139 9.94 8.70 -14.18
CA ASP A 139 9.74 8.42 -15.60
C ASP A 139 8.75 9.40 -16.25
N ALA A 140 7.78 9.88 -15.47
CA ALA A 140 6.84 10.91 -15.88
C ALA A 140 7.41 12.34 -15.77
N ARG A 141 8.65 12.49 -15.28
CA ARG A 141 9.31 13.78 -14.99
C ARG A 141 8.43 14.74 -14.17
N MET A 142 7.72 14.18 -13.19
CA MET A 142 6.70 14.89 -12.43
C MET A 142 7.00 14.90 -10.93
N ILE A 143 6.84 16.07 -10.32
CA ILE A 143 6.83 16.25 -8.87
C ILE A 143 5.45 16.74 -8.47
N ILE A 144 4.78 15.99 -7.62
CA ILE A 144 3.41 16.24 -7.18
C ILE A 144 3.46 16.68 -5.72
N LYS A 145 3.01 17.91 -5.44
CA LYS A 145 2.69 18.32 -4.07
C LYS A 145 1.61 17.40 -3.54
N PHE A 146 1.90 16.68 -2.46
CA PHE A 146 1.05 15.58 -1.99
C PHE A 146 0.67 15.82 -0.53
N PRO A 147 -0.44 16.56 -0.27
CA PRO A 147 -0.89 16.91 1.07
C PRO A 147 -1.27 15.72 1.95
N ALA A 148 -1.22 15.91 3.27
CA ALA A 148 -1.84 14.98 4.20
C ALA A 148 -3.35 14.83 3.90
N GLY A 149 -3.86 13.61 3.99
CA GLY A 149 -5.23 13.23 3.63
C GLY A 149 -5.44 12.93 2.15
N PHE A 150 -4.50 13.30 1.26
CA PHE A 150 -4.65 13.03 -0.17
C PHE A 150 -4.30 11.59 -0.49
N THR A 151 -5.01 11.04 -1.47
CA THR A 151 -4.84 9.67 -1.95
C THR A 151 -4.49 9.68 -3.43
N VAL A 152 -3.56 8.81 -3.83
CA VAL A 152 -3.16 8.61 -5.23
C VAL A 152 -3.12 7.12 -5.56
N LEU A 153 -3.47 6.80 -6.80
CA LEU A 153 -3.27 5.48 -7.39
C LEU A 153 -2.11 5.60 -8.40
N ILE A 154 -1.10 4.74 -8.24
CA ILE A 154 0.07 4.70 -9.12
C ILE A 154 0.30 3.29 -9.67
N LEU A 155 1.10 3.19 -10.73
CA LEU A 155 1.64 1.93 -11.26
C LEU A 155 3.00 1.65 -10.61
N PRO A 156 3.06 0.98 -9.44
CA PRO A 156 4.26 0.98 -8.61
C PRO A 156 5.40 0.14 -9.21
N SER A 157 5.07 -0.85 -10.04
CA SER A 157 6.07 -1.69 -10.73
C SER A 157 6.58 -1.06 -12.03
N ALA A 158 5.77 -0.23 -12.68
CA ALA A 158 6.10 0.33 -14.00
C ALA A 158 6.79 1.70 -13.90
N ILE A 159 6.47 2.50 -12.88
CA ILE A 159 6.98 3.87 -12.74
C ILE A 159 7.97 3.91 -11.57
N LEU A 160 9.20 4.33 -11.85
CA LEU A 160 10.18 4.67 -10.83
C LEU A 160 9.65 5.84 -9.99
N HIS A 161 9.49 5.62 -8.70
CA HIS A 161 8.87 6.60 -7.81
C HIS A 161 9.57 6.71 -6.46
N SER A 162 9.36 7.84 -5.81
CA SER A 162 9.84 8.11 -4.45
C SER A 162 9.00 9.22 -3.81
N ASN A 163 9.29 9.53 -2.54
CA ASN A 163 8.80 10.75 -1.91
C ASN A 163 9.94 11.46 -1.19
N ILE A 164 9.88 12.79 -1.18
CA ILE A 164 10.90 13.62 -0.52
C ILE A 164 10.57 13.79 0.97
N ALA A 165 11.59 14.16 1.73
CA ALA A 165 11.46 14.47 3.15
C ALA A 165 10.50 15.65 3.39
N VAL A 166 9.89 15.66 4.57
CA VAL A 166 9.26 16.86 5.15
C VAL A 166 10.32 17.69 5.88
N GLN A 167 9.97 18.92 6.30
CA GLN A 167 10.88 19.78 7.04
C GLN A 167 11.25 19.17 8.40
N GLN A 168 12.26 19.77 9.04
CA GLN A 168 12.58 19.44 10.42
C GLN A 168 11.37 19.73 11.31
N ASP A 169 11.13 18.87 12.29
CA ASP A 169 10.00 18.94 13.24
C ASP A 169 8.60 18.75 12.63
N GLU A 170 8.52 18.41 11.35
CA GLU A 170 7.29 17.97 10.70
C GLU A 170 7.13 16.45 10.73
N GLU A 171 5.87 16.02 10.67
CA GLU A 171 5.51 14.62 10.76
C GLU A 171 4.79 14.12 9.52
N ARG A 172 5.32 13.06 8.90
CA ARG A 172 4.69 12.40 7.76
C ARG A 172 4.62 10.90 7.94
N ALA A 173 3.40 10.40 7.89
CA ALA A 173 3.06 8.99 7.79
C ALA A 173 2.47 8.65 6.41
N SER A 174 2.37 7.36 6.08
CA SER A 174 1.58 6.95 4.92
C SER A 174 0.99 5.57 5.06
N PHE A 175 -0.26 5.44 4.64
CA PHE A 175 -0.93 4.15 4.52
C PHE A 175 -0.93 3.75 3.05
N THR A 176 -0.57 2.50 2.74
CA THR A 176 -0.52 1.99 1.37
C THR A 176 -1.27 0.67 1.25
N GLN A 177 -1.84 0.40 0.08
CA GLN A 177 -2.54 -0.85 -0.25
C GLN A 177 -2.20 -1.31 -1.67
N TYR A 178 -1.92 -2.60 -1.81
CA TYR A 178 -1.48 -3.23 -3.06
C TYR A 178 -1.73 -4.74 -3.02
N CYS A 179 -1.40 -5.44 -4.10
CA CYS A 179 -1.44 -6.90 -4.19
C CYS A 179 -0.09 -7.41 -4.70
N ALA A 180 0.39 -8.51 -4.12
CA ALA A 180 1.56 -9.22 -4.65
C ALA A 180 1.25 -9.80 -6.04
N GLY A 181 2.21 -9.74 -6.96
CA GLY A 181 2.03 -10.18 -8.34
C GLY A 181 1.73 -11.68 -8.47
N GLY A 182 2.23 -12.51 -7.55
CA GLY A 182 1.97 -13.95 -7.56
C GLY A 182 0.49 -14.32 -7.42
N ILE A 183 -0.33 -13.45 -6.83
CA ILE A 183 -1.78 -13.69 -6.66
C ILE A 183 -2.52 -13.77 -8.01
N PHE A 184 -1.93 -13.25 -9.08
CA PHE A 184 -2.53 -13.19 -10.42
C PHE A 184 -2.03 -14.31 -11.36
N GLN A 185 -1.41 -15.36 -10.82
CA GLN A 185 -0.86 -16.50 -11.56
C GLN A 185 -1.68 -17.77 -11.34
#